data_AF-A0A7R9XLI6-F1
#
_entry.id   AF-A0A7R9XLI6-F1
#
_cell.length_a   1.000
_cell.length_b   1.000
_cell.length_c   1.000
_cell.angle_alpha   90.00
_cell.angle_beta   90.00
_cell.angle_gamma   90.00
#
_symmetry.space_group_name_H-M   'P 1'
#
loop_
_entity.id
_entity.type
_entity.pdbx_description
1 polymer ?
#
loop_
_entity_poly.entity_id
_entity_poly.type
_entity_poly.pdbx_seq_one_letter_code
_entity_poly.pdbx_strand_id
1 'polypeptide(L)'
;KTCDQTQKVIMNIMRKLVGGSRGSNEPSLNSVMSGGHHSALGLMHLKKLFSEYLHPTHPLSEKEKDEKLYQMQPLFNKVFGNSPTSDLMDKFPDSLLFCQHVSKLMVAEIRKRAKNQSTEAASWSIVQFLEIENNEESSNGWMLLTTINLLASGDASFIEVMTTCALPSTLVKCLYLFFDLNKNFLKQYSSLLRGEL
;
A
#
# COMPACT_ATOMS: atom_id res chain seq x y z
N LYS A 1 8.79 -22.05 12.24
CA LYS A 1 9.61 -20.84 12.00
C LYS A 1 8.90 -19.85 11.06
N THR A 2 8.38 -20.29 9.92
CA THR A 2 7.64 -19.44 8.96
C THR A 2 6.33 -18.88 9.55
N CYS A 3 5.57 -19.71 10.29
CA CYS A 3 4.29 -19.34 10.92
C CYS A 3 4.39 -18.22 11.98
N ASP A 4 5.37 -18.29 12.89
CA ASP A 4 5.60 -17.23 13.89
C ASP A 4 5.97 -15.90 13.25
N GLN A 5 6.72 -15.95 12.15
CA GLN A 5 7.09 -14.75 11.42
C GLN A 5 5.84 -14.11 10.81
N THR A 6 4.94 -14.91 10.19
CA THR A 6 3.70 -14.42 9.56
C THR A 6 2.82 -13.66 10.55
N GLN A 7 2.69 -14.17 11.77
CA GLN A 7 1.88 -13.56 12.81
C GLN A 7 2.46 -12.23 13.31
N LYS A 8 3.79 -12.14 13.46
CA LYS A 8 4.47 -10.88 13.79
C LYS A 8 4.25 -9.83 12.71
N VAL A 9 4.32 -10.23 11.44
CA VAL A 9 4.06 -9.33 10.31
C VAL A 9 2.64 -8.77 10.37
N ILE A 10 1.64 -9.65 10.47
CA ILE A 10 0.23 -9.27 10.47
C ILE A 10 -0.08 -8.33 11.65
N MET A 11 0.46 -8.62 12.84
CA MET A 11 0.30 -7.76 14.01
C MET A 11 0.99 -6.40 13.83
N ASN A 12 2.15 -6.33 13.16
CA ASN A 12 2.82 -5.05 12.86
C ASN A 12 2.05 -4.21 11.84
N ILE A 13 1.51 -4.84 10.78
CA ILE A 13 0.65 -4.17 9.79
C ILE A 13 -0.61 -3.63 10.46
N MET A 14 -1.32 -4.45 11.25
CA MET A 14 -2.52 -4.01 11.97
C MET A 14 -2.21 -2.89 12.96
N ARG A 15 -1.10 -2.98 13.70
CA ARG A 15 -0.69 -1.95 14.67
C ARG A 15 -0.41 -0.61 13.99
N LYS A 16 0.21 -0.61 12.81
CA LYS A 16 0.52 0.62 12.06
C LYS A 16 -0.69 1.18 11.30
N LEU A 17 -1.61 0.35 10.82
CA LEU A 17 -2.85 0.80 10.18
C LEU A 17 -3.88 1.35 11.19
N VAL A 18 -3.96 0.77 12.39
CA VAL A 18 -4.89 1.19 13.45
C VAL A 18 -4.30 2.30 14.32
N GLY A 19 -3.01 2.24 14.60
CA GLY A 19 -2.27 3.27 15.33
C GLY A 19 -1.76 4.33 14.36
N GLY A 20 -2.69 5.05 13.71
CA GLY A 20 -2.39 6.10 12.75
C GLY A 20 -1.18 6.93 13.16
N SER A 21 -0.31 7.20 12.19
CA SER A 21 0.97 7.89 12.32
C SER A 21 0.83 9.23 13.06
N ARG A 22 0.76 9.17 14.39
CA ARG A 22 1.06 10.28 15.28
C ARG A 22 2.57 10.28 15.40
N GLY A 23 3.20 10.97 14.45
CA GLY A 23 4.57 11.41 14.58
C GLY A 23 4.75 12.02 15.97
N SER A 24 5.65 11.44 16.75
CA SER A 24 6.18 12.03 17.96
C SER A 24 6.94 13.30 17.57
N ASN A 25 6.25 14.44 17.54
CA ASN A 25 6.86 15.75 17.39
C ASN A 25 7.24 16.29 18.76
N GLU A 26 8.53 16.20 19.07
CA GLU A 26 9.21 17.20 19.90
C GLU A 26 9.30 18.50 19.08
N PRO A 27 8.88 19.67 19.61
CA PRO A 27 8.84 20.89 18.81
C PRO A 27 10.23 21.51 18.69
N SER A 28 10.94 21.19 17.59
CA SER A 28 12.08 21.98 17.13
C SER A 28 11.60 23.14 16.25
N LEU A 29 11.76 24.37 16.76
CA LEU A 29 11.16 25.61 16.25
C LEU A 29 11.67 26.14 14.89
N ASN A 30 12.43 25.38 14.10
CA ASN A 30 13.23 25.94 12.98
C ASN A 30 12.91 25.43 11.55
N SER A 31 11.84 24.67 11.28
CA SER A 31 11.62 24.09 9.92
C SER A 31 10.65 24.82 8.98
N VAL A 32 10.00 25.90 9.43
CA VAL A 32 8.82 26.47 8.71
C VAL A 32 9.17 27.12 7.36
N MET A 33 10.43 27.48 7.10
CA MET A 33 10.80 28.28 5.91
C MET A 33 11.38 27.48 4.73
N SER A 34 11.61 26.16 4.86
CA SER A 34 12.25 25.36 3.80
C SER A 34 11.39 24.19 3.27
N GLY A 35 10.36 23.76 4.01
CA GLY A 35 9.51 22.63 3.63
C GLY A 35 8.63 22.88 2.39
N GLY A 36 8.24 24.13 2.12
CA GLY A 36 7.36 24.48 1.01
C GLY A 36 8.00 24.31 -0.38
N HIS A 37 9.27 24.67 -0.52
CA HIS A 37 9.98 24.61 -1.81
C HIS A 37 10.23 23.16 -2.27
N HIS A 38 10.58 22.26 -1.35
CA HIS A 38 10.79 20.84 -1.65
C HIS A 38 9.49 20.12 -2.02
N SER A 39 8.37 20.51 -1.42
CA SER A 39 7.05 19.95 -1.76
C SER A 39 6.58 20.40 -3.15
N ALA A 40 6.78 21.68 -3.51
CA ALA A 40 6.40 22.20 -4.82
C ALA A 40 7.20 21.56 -5.98
N LEU A 41 8.52 21.40 -5.82
CA LEU A 41 9.36 20.70 -6.80
C LEU A 41 8.99 19.21 -6.90
N GLY A 42 8.72 18.55 -5.78
CA GLY A 42 8.23 17.17 -5.75
C GLY A 42 6.92 16.99 -6.51
N LEU A 43 5.97 17.92 -6.32
CA LEU A 43 4.69 17.91 -7.03
C LEU A 43 4.88 18.11 -8.54
N MET A 44 5.74 19.06 -8.95
CA MET A 44 6.04 19.27 -10.37
C MET A 44 6.65 18.02 -11.01
N HIS A 45 7.56 17.36 -10.31
CA HIS A 45 8.17 16.12 -10.77
C HIS A 45 7.16 14.97 -10.89
N LEU A 46 6.30 14.79 -9.88
CA LEU A 46 5.22 13.81 -9.90
C LEU A 46 4.30 14.02 -11.11
N LYS A 47 3.84 15.25 -11.35
CA LYS A 47 2.99 15.59 -12.50
C LYS A 47 3.67 15.23 -13.82
N LYS A 48 4.96 15.55 -13.95
CA LYS A 48 5.74 15.20 -15.14
C LYS A 48 5.82 13.69 -15.35
N LEU A 49 6.21 12.94 -14.32
CA LEU A 49 6.31 11.47 -14.38
C LEU A 49 4.97 10.83 -14.75
N PHE A 50 3.87 11.33 -14.17
CA PHE A 50 2.55 10.78 -14.45
C PHE A 50 2.07 11.14 -15.86
N SER A 51 2.34 12.35 -16.34
CA SER A 51 2.06 12.74 -17.72
C SER A 51 2.82 11.86 -18.72
N GLU A 52 4.10 11.57 -18.47
CA GLU A 52 4.92 10.67 -19.30
C GLU A 52 4.45 9.21 -19.22
N TYR A 53 3.88 8.81 -18.09
CA TYR A 53 3.26 7.49 -17.92
C TYR A 53 1.96 7.36 -18.75
N LEU A 54 1.13 8.40 -18.76
CA LEU A 54 -0.12 8.44 -19.53
C LEU A 54 0.11 8.60 -21.03
N HIS A 55 1.14 9.35 -21.42
CA HIS A 55 1.47 9.67 -22.81
C HIS A 55 2.92 9.27 -23.13
N PRO A 56 3.24 7.97 -23.11
CA PRO A 56 4.61 7.53 -23.32
C PRO A 56 4.99 7.69 -24.80
N THR A 57 6.25 8.05 -25.06
CA THR A 57 6.78 8.19 -26.43
C THR A 57 6.84 6.86 -27.17
N HIS A 58 6.90 5.75 -26.43
CA HIS A 58 6.85 4.39 -26.95
C HIS A 58 5.89 3.55 -26.11
N PRO A 59 5.23 2.53 -26.68
CA PRO A 59 4.39 1.63 -25.91
C PRO A 59 5.16 0.99 -24.75
N LEU A 60 4.65 1.18 -23.52
CA LEU A 60 5.24 0.59 -22.33
C LEU A 60 4.70 -0.83 -22.12
N SER A 61 5.59 -1.76 -21.79
CA SER A 61 5.21 -3.06 -21.26
C SER A 61 4.57 -2.93 -19.87
N GLU A 62 3.82 -3.95 -19.46
CA GLU A 62 3.19 -3.95 -18.12
C GLU A 62 4.24 -3.84 -17.00
N LYS A 63 5.39 -4.48 -17.16
CA LYS A 63 6.49 -4.38 -16.19
C LYS A 63 7.02 -2.94 -16.07
N GLU A 64 7.21 -2.24 -17.19
CA GLU A 64 7.66 -0.84 -17.19
C GLU A 64 6.61 0.10 -16.59
N LYS A 65 5.32 -0.17 -16.82
CA LYS A 65 4.23 0.58 -16.19
C LYS A 65 4.27 0.40 -14.67
N ASP A 66 4.43 -0.82 -14.19
CA ASP A 66 4.51 -1.13 -12.77
C ASP A 66 5.73 -0.44 -12.14
N GLU A 67 6.90 -0.55 -12.76
CA GLU A 67 8.15 0.11 -12.29
C GLU A 67 7.99 1.63 -12.20
N LYS A 68 7.38 2.27 -13.20
CA LYS A 68 7.10 3.71 -13.17
C LYS A 68 6.14 4.08 -12.04
N LEU A 69 5.08 3.29 -11.81
CA LEU A 69 4.16 3.52 -10.69
C LEU A 69 4.86 3.36 -9.34
N TYR A 70 5.75 2.37 -9.17
CA TYR A 70 6.55 2.24 -7.95
C TYR A 70 7.46 3.44 -7.71
N GLN A 71 8.09 3.99 -8.75
CA GLN A 71 8.95 5.17 -8.64
C GLN A 71 8.18 6.45 -8.25
N MET A 72 6.90 6.56 -8.65
CA MET A 72 6.06 7.72 -8.34
C MET A 72 5.53 7.72 -6.90
N GLN A 73 5.36 6.56 -6.26
CA GLN A 73 4.74 6.43 -4.93
C GLN A 73 5.51 7.16 -3.80
N PRO A 74 6.84 7.04 -3.66
CA PRO A 74 7.58 7.79 -2.64
C PRO A 74 7.42 9.30 -2.79
N LEU A 75 7.44 9.80 -4.02
CA LEU A 75 7.24 11.22 -4.31
C LEU A 75 5.83 11.67 -3.94
N PHE A 76 4.81 10.89 -4.33
CA PHE A 76 3.43 11.16 -3.98
C PHE A 76 3.24 11.22 -2.45
N ASN A 77 3.70 10.20 -1.74
CA ASN A 77 3.59 10.13 -0.28
C ASN A 77 4.34 11.27 0.41
N LYS A 78 5.48 11.69 -0.12
CA LYS A 78 6.23 12.84 0.41
C LYS A 78 5.52 14.18 0.19
N VAL A 79 4.91 14.38 -0.98
CA VAL A 79 4.19 15.62 -1.32
C VAL A 79 2.88 15.74 -0.54
N PHE A 80 2.12 14.65 -0.45
CA PHE A 80 0.77 14.67 0.10
C PHE A 80 0.67 14.16 1.54
N GLY A 81 1.67 13.46 2.07
CA GLY A 81 1.61 12.84 3.40
C GLY A 81 1.45 13.81 4.56
N ASN A 82 1.84 15.08 4.37
CA ASN A 82 1.64 16.17 5.34
C ASN A 82 0.68 17.26 4.83
N SER A 83 0.06 17.05 3.66
CA SER A 83 -0.89 18.00 3.09
C SER A 83 -2.31 17.66 3.56
N PRO A 84 -3.20 18.66 3.75
CA PRO A 84 -4.63 18.40 3.92
C PRO A 84 -5.17 17.55 2.77
N THR A 85 -6.12 16.66 3.05
CA THR A 85 -6.67 15.76 2.02
C THR A 85 -7.48 16.51 0.95
N SER A 86 -7.98 17.71 1.27
CA SER A 86 -8.58 18.64 0.30
C SER A 86 -7.61 19.04 -0.82
N ASP A 87 -6.30 19.09 -0.53
CA ASP A 87 -5.30 19.58 -1.48
C ASP A 87 -4.98 18.58 -2.60
N LEU A 88 -5.40 17.31 -2.45
CA LEU A 88 -5.07 16.23 -3.39
C LEU A 88 -5.54 16.55 -4.80
N MET A 89 -6.81 16.89 -4.97
CA MET A 89 -7.38 17.19 -6.29
C MET A 89 -6.97 18.57 -6.78
N ASP A 90 -6.91 19.56 -5.89
CA ASP A 90 -6.51 20.93 -6.23
C ASP A 90 -5.08 20.98 -6.78
N LYS A 91 -4.16 20.30 -6.11
CA LYS A 91 -2.75 20.30 -6.48
C LYS A 91 -2.43 19.26 -7.55
N PHE A 92 -3.16 18.15 -7.62
CA PHE A 92 -2.94 17.09 -8.60
C PHE A 92 -4.26 16.67 -9.28
N PRO A 93 -4.64 17.36 -10.38
CA PRO A 93 -5.90 17.11 -11.08
C PRO A 93 -6.08 15.66 -11.56
N ASP A 94 -4.97 14.99 -11.92
CA ASP A 94 -4.99 13.59 -12.36
C ASP A 94 -4.99 12.59 -11.19
N SER A 95 -5.21 13.04 -9.96
CA SER A 95 -5.17 12.20 -8.74
C SER A 95 -6.17 11.04 -8.78
N LEU A 96 -7.35 11.20 -9.37
CA LEU A 96 -8.32 10.11 -9.54
C LEU A 96 -7.82 9.05 -10.52
N LEU A 97 -7.18 9.47 -11.61
CA LEU A 97 -6.60 8.55 -12.57
C LEU A 97 -5.39 7.83 -11.94
N PHE A 98 -4.54 8.55 -11.22
CA PHE A 98 -3.46 7.97 -10.43
C PHE A 98 -3.98 6.94 -9.43
N CYS A 99 -5.06 7.26 -8.70
CA CYS A 99 -5.74 6.33 -7.80
C CYS A 99 -6.18 5.05 -8.52
N GLN A 100 -6.75 5.18 -9.71
CA GLN A 100 -7.17 4.04 -10.52
C GLN A 100 -5.98 3.13 -10.86
N HIS A 101 -4.87 3.70 -11.31
CA HIS A 101 -3.67 2.94 -11.69
C HIS A 101 -3.02 2.24 -10.49
N VAL A 102 -2.84 2.94 -9.37
CA VAL A 102 -2.29 2.37 -8.13
C VAL A 102 -3.20 1.26 -7.58
N SER A 103 -4.52 1.46 -7.62
CA SER A 103 -5.50 0.45 -7.18
C SER A 103 -5.44 -0.82 -8.03
N LYS A 104 -5.36 -0.68 -9.36
CA LYS A 104 -5.21 -1.82 -10.28
C LYS A 104 -3.91 -2.57 -10.04
N LEU A 105 -2.80 -1.85 -9.81
CA LEU A 105 -1.50 -2.44 -9.51
C LEU A 105 -1.55 -3.27 -8.21
N MET A 106 -2.07 -2.72 -7.12
CA MET A 106 -2.23 -3.46 -5.86
C MET A 106 -3.07 -4.73 -6.04
N VAL A 107 -4.20 -4.64 -6.77
CA VAL A 107 -5.05 -5.80 -7.04
C VAL A 107 -4.31 -6.85 -7.90
N ALA A 108 -3.56 -6.43 -8.91
CA ALA A 108 -2.77 -7.33 -9.76
C ALA A 108 -1.70 -8.07 -8.95
N GLU A 109 -0.96 -7.37 -8.09
CA GLU A 109 0.10 -7.94 -7.26
C GLU A 109 -0.42 -8.92 -6.21
N ILE A 110 -1.57 -8.61 -5.59
CA ILE A 110 -2.24 -9.53 -4.67
C ILE A 110 -2.71 -10.77 -5.43
N ARG A 111 -3.40 -10.60 -6.56
CA ARG A 111 -3.90 -11.74 -7.37
C ARG A 111 -2.76 -12.62 -7.87
N LYS A 112 -1.64 -12.03 -8.27
CA LYS A 112 -0.44 -12.75 -8.70
C LYS A 112 0.06 -13.69 -7.60
N ARG A 113 0.09 -13.23 -6.35
CA ARG A 113 0.53 -14.02 -5.18
C ARG A 113 -0.53 -15.00 -4.69
N ALA A 114 -1.80 -14.69 -4.90
CA ALA A 114 -2.91 -15.59 -4.58
C ALA A 114 -2.98 -16.84 -5.49
N LYS A 115 -2.30 -16.84 -6.64
CA LYS A 115 -2.23 -17.99 -7.57
C LYS A 115 -1.35 -19.15 -7.08
N ASN A 116 -0.77 -19.06 -5.89
CA ASN A 116 0.05 -20.14 -5.33
C ASN A 116 -0.76 -21.43 -5.11
N GLN A 117 -0.06 -22.57 -5.10
CA GLN A 117 -0.67 -23.90 -5.06
C GLN A 117 -1.37 -24.21 -3.72
N SER A 118 -0.95 -23.59 -2.63
CA SER A 118 -1.58 -23.76 -1.31
C SER A 118 -2.03 -22.41 -0.74
N THR A 119 -3.12 -22.47 0.04
CA THR A 119 -3.66 -21.34 0.82
C THR A 119 -2.60 -20.71 1.72
N GLU A 120 -1.76 -21.54 2.35
CA GLU A 120 -0.67 -21.08 3.23
C GLU A 120 0.42 -20.34 2.44
N ALA A 121 0.89 -20.88 1.31
CA ALA A 121 1.90 -20.23 0.49
C ALA A 121 1.39 -18.93 -0.14
N ALA A 122 0.13 -18.90 -0.57
CA ALA A 122 -0.55 -17.69 -1.03
C ALA A 122 -0.56 -16.61 0.05
N SER A 123 -1.00 -16.98 1.26
CA SER A 123 -1.04 -16.06 2.39
C SER A 123 0.33 -15.51 2.74
N TRP A 124 1.32 -16.39 2.90
CA TRP A 124 2.69 -15.99 3.23
C TRP A 124 3.25 -15.01 2.20
N SER A 125 3.09 -15.30 0.92
CA SER A 125 3.58 -14.44 -0.16
C SER A 125 2.93 -13.06 -0.16
N ILE A 126 1.61 -12.98 0.10
CA ILE A 126 0.90 -11.68 0.21
C ILE A 126 1.37 -10.92 1.46
N VAL A 127 1.51 -11.59 2.60
CA VAL A 127 1.99 -10.98 3.84
C VAL A 127 3.40 -10.42 3.65
N GLN A 128 4.31 -11.21 3.09
CA GLN A 128 5.69 -10.77 2.82
C GLN A 128 5.72 -9.54 1.91
N PHE A 129 4.85 -9.47 0.90
CA PHE A 129 4.77 -8.31 0.02
C PHE A 129 4.28 -7.04 0.72
N LEU A 130 3.28 -7.17 1.59
CA LEU A 130 2.72 -6.05 2.34
C LEU A 130 3.55 -5.68 3.58
N GLU A 131 4.55 -6.50 3.93
CA GLU A 131 5.44 -6.24 5.05
C GLU A 131 6.41 -5.10 4.76
N ILE A 132 6.77 -4.37 5.81
CA ILE A 132 7.90 -3.42 5.77
C ILE A 132 9.19 -4.23 5.87
N GLU A 133 9.91 -4.39 4.76
CA GLU A 133 11.24 -5.00 4.77
C GLU A 133 12.32 -3.95 5.08
N ASN A 134 12.84 -3.94 6.32
CA ASN A 134 13.98 -3.14 6.84
C ASN A 134 13.88 -1.59 6.75
N ASN A 135 13.31 -1.02 5.69
CA ASN A 135 13.05 0.39 5.44
C ASN A 135 11.68 0.54 4.74
N GLU A 136 10.90 1.54 5.12
CA GLU A 136 9.56 1.79 4.58
C GLU A 136 9.60 2.13 3.07
N GLU A 137 10.66 2.80 2.60
CA GLU A 137 10.78 3.23 1.20
C GLU A 137 11.22 2.11 0.23
N SER A 138 11.75 1.00 0.74
CA SER A 138 12.19 -0.14 -0.10
C SER A 138 11.11 -1.20 -0.33
N SER A 139 10.04 -1.19 0.45
CA SER A 139 8.94 -2.15 0.30
C SER A 139 7.89 -1.65 -0.68
N ASN A 140 7.89 -2.21 -1.88
CA ASN A 140 6.93 -1.90 -2.94
C ASN A 140 5.46 -2.08 -2.48
N GLY A 141 5.16 -3.16 -1.75
CA GLY A 141 3.79 -3.43 -1.30
C GLY A 141 3.35 -2.54 -0.14
N TRP A 142 4.26 -2.21 0.79
CA TRP A 142 3.98 -1.23 1.84
C TRP A 142 3.77 0.18 1.27
N MET A 143 4.59 0.58 0.29
CA MET A 143 4.45 1.88 -0.38
C MET A 143 3.13 1.98 -1.15
N LEU A 144 2.69 0.90 -1.80
CA LEU A 144 1.37 0.85 -2.42
C LEU A 144 0.26 1.03 -1.39
N LEU A 145 0.35 0.31 -0.27
CA LEU A 145 -0.65 0.37 0.80
C LEU A 145 -0.72 1.78 1.43
N THR A 146 0.44 2.39 1.66
CA THR A 146 0.54 3.77 2.17
C THR A 146 -0.07 4.77 1.20
N THR A 147 0.23 4.64 -0.09
CA THR A 147 -0.33 5.50 -1.15
C THR A 147 -1.84 5.36 -1.24
N ILE A 148 -2.36 4.14 -1.22
CA ILE A 148 -3.79 3.85 -1.21
C ILE A 148 -4.46 4.44 0.03
N ASN A 149 -3.85 4.30 1.20
CA ASN A 149 -4.40 4.84 2.45
C ASN A 149 -4.51 6.38 2.41
N LEU A 150 -3.52 7.05 1.83
CA LEU A 150 -3.53 8.49 1.64
C LEU A 150 -4.64 8.92 0.66
N LEU A 151 -4.77 8.22 -0.47
CA LEU A 151 -5.84 8.44 -1.45
C LEU A 151 -7.23 8.18 -0.85
N ALA A 152 -7.38 7.16 -0.01
CA ALA A 152 -8.63 6.81 0.66
C ALA A 152 -9.06 7.84 1.71
N SER A 153 -8.12 8.68 2.16
CA SER A 153 -8.41 9.81 3.05
C SER A 153 -8.93 11.05 2.28
N GLY A 154 -8.94 10.99 0.94
CA GLY A 154 -9.59 11.96 0.07
C GLY A 154 -11.12 11.88 0.15
N ASP A 155 -11.79 12.47 -0.83
CA ASP A 155 -13.25 12.45 -0.88
C ASP A 155 -13.82 11.09 -1.39
N ALA A 156 -15.15 11.01 -1.45
CA ALA A 156 -15.86 9.80 -1.86
C ALA A 156 -15.52 9.31 -3.28
N SER A 157 -15.05 10.21 -4.16
CA SER A 157 -14.72 9.83 -5.54
C SER A 157 -13.51 8.90 -5.61
N PHE A 158 -12.55 9.03 -4.69
CA PHE A 158 -11.44 8.07 -4.57
C PHE A 158 -11.93 6.67 -4.17
N ILE A 159 -12.89 6.59 -3.26
CA ILE A 159 -13.46 5.31 -2.81
C ILE A 159 -14.23 4.64 -3.94
N GLU A 160 -14.96 5.41 -4.76
CA GLU A 160 -15.65 4.90 -5.96
C GLU A 160 -14.67 4.32 -6.99
N VAL A 161 -13.57 5.03 -7.26
CA VAL A 161 -12.50 4.54 -8.15
C VAL A 161 -11.88 3.25 -7.62
N MET A 162 -11.57 3.18 -6.32
CA MET A 162 -11.01 1.97 -5.69
C MET A 162 -11.99 0.79 -5.77
N THR A 163 -13.28 1.05 -5.59
CA THR A 163 -14.35 0.04 -5.68
C THR A 163 -14.46 -0.52 -7.09
N THR A 164 -14.41 0.35 -8.10
CA THR A 164 -14.40 -0.05 -9.52
C THR A 164 -13.19 -0.91 -9.86
N CYS A 165 -12.06 -0.70 -9.19
CA CYS A 165 -10.86 -1.54 -9.33
C CYS A 165 -10.93 -2.86 -8.51
N ALA A 166 -12.03 -3.11 -7.80
CA ALA A 166 -12.23 -4.24 -6.88
C ALA A 166 -11.30 -4.25 -5.66
N LEU A 167 -10.61 -3.14 -5.37
CA LEU A 167 -9.57 -3.08 -4.34
C LEU A 167 -10.09 -3.41 -2.93
N PRO A 168 -11.20 -2.83 -2.43
CA PRO A 168 -11.73 -3.17 -1.10
C PRO A 168 -12.07 -4.66 -0.99
N SER A 169 -12.72 -5.24 -1.99
CA SER A 169 -13.09 -6.66 -2.01
C SER A 169 -11.87 -7.59 -1.99
N THR A 170 -10.78 -7.19 -2.67
CA THR A 170 -9.52 -7.93 -2.70
C THR A 170 -8.82 -7.87 -1.34
N LEU A 171 -8.75 -6.70 -0.70
CA LEU A 171 -8.16 -6.55 0.64
C LEU A 171 -8.96 -7.33 1.69
N VAL A 172 -10.29 -7.29 1.64
CA VAL A 172 -11.15 -8.09 2.53
C VAL A 172 -10.89 -9.59 2.36
N LYS A 173 -10.74 -10.08 1.12
CA LYS A 173 -10.36 -11.49 0.87
C LYS A 173 -9.00 -11.85 1.46
N CYS A 174 -8.02 -10.96 1.38
CA CYS A 174 -6.72 -11.16 2.05
C CYS A 174 -6.87 -11.26 3.56
N LEU A 175 -7.65 -10.38 4.19
CA LEU A 175 -7.92 -10.45 5.62
C LEU A 175 -8.55 -11.80 6.01
N TYR A 176 -9.56 -12.26 5.26
CA TYR A 176 -10.14 -13.59 5.49
C TYR A 176 -9.12 -14.70 5.36
N LEU A 177 -8.27 -14.66 4.33
CA LEU A 177 -7.19 -15.64 4.13
C LEU A 177 -6.24 -15.68 5.34
N PHE A 178 -5.86 -14.52 5.87
CA PHE A 178 -4.99 -14.41 7.03
C PHE A 178 -5.66 -14.93 8.31
N PHE A 179 -6.95 -14.64 8.50
CA PHE A 179 -7.71 -15.11 9.66
C PHE A 179 -8.05 -16.60 9.60
N ASP A 180 -8.36 -17.15 8.43
CA ASP A 180 -8.69 -18.57 8.26
C ASP A 180 -7.48 -19.45 8.59
N LEU A 181 -6.29 -19.05 8.14
CA LEU A 181 -5.06 -19.74 8.53
C LEU A 181 -4.80 -19.64 10.03
N ASN A 182 -5.01 -18.47 10.66
CA ASN A 182 -4.92 -18.35 12.12
C ASN A 182 -5.87 -19.31 12.86
N LYS A 183 -7.08 -19.54 12.35
CA LYS A 183 -8.02 -20.52 12.93
C LYS A 183 -7.57 -21.96 12.72
N ASN A 184 -7.01 -22.28 11.56
CA ASN A 184 -6.46 -23.61 11.28
C ASN A 184 -5.23 -23.90 12.15
N PHE A 185 -4.40 -22.89 12.44
CA PHE A 185 -3.30 -23.01 13.41
C PHE A 185 -3.83 -23.25 14.83
N LEU A 186 -4.84 -22.50 15.29
CA LEU A 186 -5.47 -22.74 16.60
C LEU A 186 -6.10 -24.14 16.70
N LYS A 187 -6.71 -24.62 15.61
CA LYS A 187 -7.23 -26.00 15.54
C LYS A 187 -6.10 -27.02 15.63
N GLN A 188 -5.01 -26.85 14.89
CA GLN A 188 -3.87 -27.76 14.91
C GLN A 188 -3.17 -27.78 16.28
N TYR A 189 -2.98 -26.63 16.93
CA TYR A 189 -2.53 -26.56 18.32
C TYR A 189 -3.51 -27.21 19.29
N SER A 190 -4.82 -27.04 19.11
CA SER A 190 -5.82 -27.69 19.95
C SER A 190 -5.87 -29.21 19.77
N SER A 191 -5.61 -29.73 18.57
CA SER A 191 -5.51 -31.17 18.31
C SER A 191 -4.20 -31.77 18.83
N LEU A 192 -3.09 -31.01 18.77
CA LEU A 192 -1.83 -31.34 19.44
C LEU A 192 -1.98 -31.39 20.97
N LEU A 193 -2.71 -30.43 21.56
CA LEU A 193 -3.02 -30.41 22.99
C LEU A 193 -4.03 -31.48 23.41
N ARG A 194 -4.89 -31.94 22.49
CA ARG A 194 -5.81 -33.08 22.69
C ARG A 194 -5.18 -34.44 22.41
N GLY A 195 -3.93 -34.49 21.92
CA GLY A 195 -3.22 -35.74 21.64
C GLY A 195 -3.79 -36.54 20.47
N GLU A 196 -4.43 -35.89 19.49
CA GLU A 196 -5.11 -36.56 18.35
C GLU A 196 -4.21 -36.71 17.09
N LEU A 197 -2.88 -36.77 17.25
CA LEU A 197 -1.90 -36.99 16.17
C LEU A 197 -0.88 -38.05 16.57
#